data_AF-A0A973I6X6-F1
#
_entry.id   AF-A0A973I6X6-F1
#
_cell.length_a   1.000
_cell.length_b   1.000
_cell.length_c   1.000
_cell.angle_alpha   90.00
_cell.angle_beta   90.00
_cell.angle_gamma   90.00
#
_symmetry.space_group_name_H-M   'P 1'
#
loop_
_entity.id
_entity.type
_entity.pdbx_description
1 polymer ?
#
loop_
_entity_poly.entity_id
_entity_poly.type
_entity_poly.pdbx_seq_one_letter_code
_entity_poly.pdbx_strand_id
1 'polypeptide(L)'
;MRLFTLILLISCLAGCGAIPCIDAQFERQPIPIKDKFIFELTYSNGDIVTQRVECERYYDSMCAERGNSWKIRSVGQSSGYKASHVNLRHHSGEKFELELLHCEELVKYSGVMHLQDTTVIWGRDKVKVEKFGKNGTTTSWLGKSFRYLSSDGNKHRYQYGGYGDIPLEILKFEFDLTLNQQLILGGS
;
A
#
# COMPACT_ATOMS: atom_id res chain seq x y z
N MET A 1 16.40 -51.54 -23.38
CA MET A 1 17.07 -50.51 -22.55
C MET A 1 16.71 -49.06 -22.93
N ARG A 2 15.54 -48.80 -23.55
CA ARG A 2 15.07 -47.42 -23.90
C ARG A 2 13.72 -47.04 -23.29
N LEU A 3 13.01 -48.00 -22.67
CA LEU A 3 11.68 -47.78 -22.09
C LEU A 3 11.76 -47.26 -20.64
N PHE A 4 12.71 -47.77 -19.85
CA PHE A 4 12.96 -47.32 -18.47
C PHE A 4 13.45 -45.87 -18.38
N THR A 5 14.24 -45.42 -19.37
CA THR A 5 14.72 -44.04 -19.46
C THR A 5 13.61 -43.05 -19.79
N LEU A 6 12.58 -43.49 -20.52
CA LEU A 6 11.42 -42.65 -20.88
C LEU A 6 10.49 -42.43 -19.69
N ILE A 7 10.28 -43.46 -18.86
CA ILE A 7 9.42 -43.38 -17.66
C ILE A 7 10.05 -42.46 -16.61
N LEU A 8 11.38 -42.50 -16.44
CA LEU A 8 12.08 -41.63 -15.47
C LEU A 8 12.05 -40.14 -15.86
N LEU A 9 12.01 -39.84 -17.17
CA LEU A 9 11.93 -38.46 -17.66
C LEU A 9 10.54 -37.83 -17.47
N ILE A 10 9.47 -38.62 -17.51
CA ILE A 10 8.09 -38.15 -17.29
C ILE A 10 7.86 -37.80 -15.81
N SER A 11 8.46 -38.55 -14.88
CA SER A 11 8.36 -38.32 -13.44
C SER A 11 9.03 -37.02 -12.99
N CYS A 12 10.09 -36.58 -13.67
CA CYS A 12 10.80 -35.34 -13.33
C CYS A 12 10.07 -34.06 -13.79
N LEU A 13 9.12 -34.16 -14.73
CA LEU A 13 8.32 -33.03 -15.20
C LEU A 13 7.07 -32.78 -14.33
N ALA A 14 6.66 -33.74 -13.51
CA ALA A 14 5.51 -33.62 -12.61
C ALA A 14 5.84 -32.90 -11.28
N GLY A 15 7.12 -32.67 -10.98
CA GLY A 15 7.59 -32.08 -9.72
C GLY A 15 7.49 -30.56 -9.61
N CYS A 16 7.04 -29.86 -10.67
CA CYS A 16 6.81 -28.42 -10.63
C CYS A 16 5.31 -28.09 -10.59
N GLY A 17 4.51 -28.93 -9.93
CA GLY A 17 3.14 -28.62 -9.58
C GLY A 17 3.12 -27.95 -8.21
N ALA A 18 3.26 -26.61 -8.17
CA ALA A 18 2.72 -25.88 -7.03
C ALA A 18 1.25 -26.28 -6.96
N ILE A 19 0.85 -27.09 -5.97
CA ILE A 19 -0.53 -27.53 -5.82
C ILE A 19 -1.35 -26.24 -5.76
N PRO A 20 -2.13 -25.91 -6.81
CA PRO A 20 -2.94 -24.70 -6.76
C PRO A 20 -3.90 -24.95 -5.61
N CYS A 21 -3.89 -24.06 -4.62
CA CYS A 21 -4.76 -24.18 -3.46
C CYS A 21 -6.16 -24.45 -3.97
N ILE A 22 -6.75 -25.58 -3.54
CA ILE A 22 -8.06 -26.01 -4.03
C ILE A 22 -9.10 -24.88 -3.87
N ASP A 23 -8.93 -24.08 -2.82
CA ASP A 23 -9.71 -22.90 -2.49
C ASP A 23 -9.47 -21.67 -3.38
N ALA A 24 -8.29 -21.55 -4.01
CA ALA A 24 -8.01 -20.49 -4.98
C ALA A 24 -8.72 -20.75 -6.32
N GLN A 25 -9.22 -21.97 -6.55
CA GLN A 25 -10.02 -22.30 -7.73
C GLN A 25 -11.46 -21.77 -7.63
N PHE A 26 -11.89 -21.41 -6.41
CA PHE A 26 -13.23 -20.90 -6.16
C PHE A 26 -13.16 -19.42 -5.78
N GLU A 27 -13.29 -18.56 -6.79
CA GLU A 27 -13.40 -17.13 -6.59
C GLU A 27 -14.69 -16.80 -5.81
N ARG A 28 -14.52 -16.24 -4.61
CA ARG A 28 -15.63 -15.81 -3.77
C ARG A 28 -15.90 -14.33 -4.02
N GLN A 29 -17.17 -13.99 -4.20
CA GLN A 29 -17.57 -12.60 -4.41
C GLN A 29 -17.22 -11.74 -3.19
N PRO A 30 -16.59 -10.56 -3.38
CA PRO A 30 -16.34 -9.63 -2.31
C PRO A 30 -17.64 -9.17 -1.64
N ILE A 31 -17.60 -8.95 -0.32
CA ILE A 31 -18.75 -8.49 0.47
C ILE A 31 -18.51 -7.02 0.83
N PRO A 32 -19.35 -6.08 0.35
CA PRO A 32 -19.15 -4.66 0.63
C PRO A 32 -19.35 -4.35 2.12
N ILE A 33 -18.49 -3.49 2.67
CA ILE A 33 -18.65 -2.91 4.00
C ILE A 33 -19.36 -1.57 3.82
N LYS A 34 -20.49 -1.39 4.52
CA LYS A 34 -21.40 -0.24 4.28
C LYS A 34 -20.84 1.10 4.75
N ASP A 35 -19.83 1.08 5.61
CA ASP A 35 -19.20 2.28 6.14
C ASP A 35 -18.51 3.06 5.03
N LYS A 36 -18.59 4.39 5.13
CA LYS A 36 -17.94 5.31 4.19
C LYS A 36 -16.87 6.08 4.94
N PHE A 37 -15.67 6.06 4.39
CA PHE A 37 -14.53 6.79 4.93
C PHE A 37 -14.22 7.94 3.97
N ILE A 38 -14.53 9.17 4.39
CA ILE A 38 -14.32 10.37 3.59
C ILE A 38 -13.16 11.13 4.20
N PHE A 39 -12.05 11.16 3.49
CA PHE A 39 -10.90 11.99 3.83
C PHE A 39 -11.02 13.35 3.16
N GLU A 40 -10.81 14.42 3.92
CA GLU A 40 -10.74 15.77 3.39
C GLU A 40 -9.41 16.40 3.79
N LEU A 41 -8.62 16.75 2.79
CA LEU A 41 -7.35 17.44 2.95
C LEU A 41 -7.57 18.92 2.60
N THR A 42 -7.42 19.80 3.58
CA THR A 42 -7.61 21.24 3.43
C THR A 42 -6.24 21.93 3.48
N TYR A 43 -5.88 22.63 2.41
CA TYR A 43 -4.65 23.41 2.34
C TYR A 43 -4.83 24.78 2.99
N SER A 44 -3.72 25.43 3.38
CA SER A 44 -3.74 26.76 4.01
C SER A 44 -4.33 27.87 3.15
N ASN A 45 -4.36 27.68 1.82
CA ASN A 45 -5.03 28.60 0.89
C ASN A 45 -6.55 28.36 0.76
N GLY A 46 -7.11 27.42 1.52
CA GLY A 46 -8.53 27.05 1.50
C GLY A 46 -8.91 26.00 0.45
N ASP A 47 -7.97 25.51 -0.35
CA ASP A 47 -8.27 24.44 -1.31
C ASP A 47 -8.54 23.13 -0.57
N ILE A 48 -9.59 22.42 -0.98
CA ILE A 48 -10.01 21.15 -0.38
C ILE A 48 -9.87 20.04 -1.41
N VAL A 49 -9.23 18.94 -1.00
CA VAL A 49 -9.16 17.69 -1.76
C VAL A 49 -9.88 16.61 -0.99
N THR A 50 -10.97 16.10 -1.56
CA THR A 50 -11.76 15.02 -0.96
C THR A 50 -11.40 13.68 -1.58
N GLN A 51 -11.11 12.69 -0.73
CA GLN A 51 -10.86 11.31 -1.13
C GLN A 51 -11.81 10.37 -0.39
N ARG A 52 -12.64 9.66 -1.15
CA ARG A 52 -13.52 8.62 -0.62
C ARG A 52 -12.79 7.28 -0.65
N VAL A 53 -12.87 6.54 0.45
CA VAL A 53 -12.36 5.17 0.59
C VAL A 53 -13.56 4.27 0.92
N GLU A 54 -13.76 3.27 0.06
CA GLU A 54 -14.79 2.25 0.23
C GLU A 54 -14.09 0.92 0.46
N CYS A 55 -14.60 0.13 1.40
CA CYS A 55 -13.97 -1.10 1.84
C CYS A 55 -14.85 -2.32 1.52
N GLU A 56 -14.21 -3.45 1.23
CA GLU A 56 -14.88 -4.74 1.02
C GLU A 56 -14.10 -5.86 1.73
N ARG A 57 -14.84 -6.90 2.15
CA ARG A 57 -14.24 -8.16 2.57
C ARG A 57 -14.00 -9.01 1.33
N TYR A 58 -12.78 -9.50 1.18
CA TYR A 58 -12.41 -10.41 0.10
C TYR A 58 -11.81 -11.69 0.68
N TYR A 59 -11.93 -12.78 -0.06
CA TYR A 59 -11.29 -14.03 0.33
C TYR A 59 -9.87 -14.07 -0.23
N ASP A 60 -8.89 -13.96 0.66
CA ASP A 60 -7.49 -14.02 0.31
C ASP A 60 -7.04 -15.48 0.28
N SER A 61 -7.16 -16.10 -0.89
CA SER A 61 -6.73 -17.47 -1.12
C SER A 61 -5.23 -17.50 -1.45
N MET A 62 -4.38 -17.45 -0.43
CA MET A 62 -2.93 -17.55 -0.61
C MET A 62 -2.44 -18.98 -0.34
N CYS A 63 -1.61 -19.50 -1.26
CA CYS A 63 -0.83 -20.72 -1.04
C CYS A 63 0.40 -20.45 -0.18
N ALA A 64 0.17 -19.94 1.03
CA ALA A 64 1.18 -19.61 2.02
C ALA A 64 0.83 -20.23 3.38
N GLU A 65 1.79 -20.24 4.31
CA GLU A 65 1.62 -20.84 5.66
C GLU A 65 0.41 -20.29 6.44
N ARG A 66 0.03 -19.03 6.21
CA ARG A 66 -1.15 -18.40 6.84
C ARG A 66 -2.49 -18.95 6.32
N GLY A 67 -2.49 -19.67 5.21
CA GLY A 67 -3.69 -20.25 4.59
C GLY A 67 -4.68 -19.21 4.06
N ASN A 68 -5.88 -19.69 3.74
CA ASN A 68 -6.94 -18.88 3.16
C ASN A 68 -7.77 -18.20 4.25
N SER A 69 -8.09 -16.92 4.07
CA SER A 69 -8.85 -16.16 5.07
C SER A 69 -9.65 -15.03 4.46
N TRP A 70 -10.70 -14.60 5.15
CA TRP A 70 -11.37 -13.35 4.83
C TRP A 70 -10.53 -12.17 5.33
N LYS A 71 -10.19 -11.27 4.41
CA LYS A 71 -9.46 -10.03 4.69
C LYS A 71 -10.28 -8.82 4.24
N ILE A 72 -9.80 -7.63 4.58
CA ILE A 72 -10.41 -6.36 4.22
C ILE A 72 -9.48 -5.62 3.26
N ARG A 73 -10.04 -4.98 2.23
CA ARG A 73 -9.31 -4.15 1.27
C ARG A 73 -10.17 -2.97 0.80
N SER A 74 -9.55 -2.00 0.12
CA SER A 74 -10.32 -1.01 -0.63
C SER A 74 -10.98 -1.66 -1.86
N VAL A 75 -12.19 -1.23 -2.21
CA VAL A 75 -12.94 -1.73 -3.37
C VAL A 75 -12.08 -1.62 -4.64
N GLY A 76 -12.05 -2.69 -5.43
CA GLY A 76 -11.32 -2.75 -6.70
C GLY A 76 -9.81 -3.00 -6.56
N GLN A 77 -9.26 -3.09 -5.35
CA GLN A 77 -7.85 -3.44 -5.15
C GLN A 77 -7.64 -4.95 -5.14
N SER A 78 -6.43 -5.38 -5.47
CA SER A 78 -6.06 -6.81 -5.52
C SER A 78 -5.73 -7.42 -4.16
N SER A 79 -5.37 -6.60 -3.17
CA SER A 79 -4.92 -7.05 -1.84
C SER A 79 -5.27 -6.04 -0.75
N GLY A 80 -5.32 -6.50 0.51
CA GLY A 80 -5.54 -5.64 1.68
C GLY A 80 -4.36 -4.72 2.05
N TYR A 81 -3.17 -4.98 1.51
CA TYR A 81 -1.97 -4.17 1.76
C TYR A 81 -1.86 -2.93 0.89
N LYS A 82 -2.77 -2.74 -0.07
CA LYS A 82 -2.80 -1.52 -0.86
C LYS A 82 -3.59 -0.47 -0.09
N ALA A 83 -3.01 0.71 0.04
CA ALA A 83 -3.67 1.87 0.62
C ALA A 83 -4.23 2.76 -0.50
N SER A 84 -5.21 3.58 -0.15
CA SER A 84 -5.62 4.71 -1.00
C SER A 84 -4.65 5.87 -0.81
N HIS A 85 -4.57 6.77 -1.78
CA HIS A 85 -3.63 7.88 -1.76
C HIS A 85 -4.28 9.19 -2.17
N VAL A 86 -3.69 10.30 -1.73
CA VAL A 86 -4.06 11.66 -2.10
C VAL A 86 -2.85 12.39 -2.62
N ASN A 87 -2.97 13.09 -3.75
CA ASN A 87 -1.89 13.91 -4.27
C ASN A 87 -1.64 15.12 -3.37
N LEU A 88 -0.40 15.26 -2.89
CA LEU A 88 0.06 16.39 -2.11
C LEU A 88 0.69 17.44 -3.02
N ARG A 89 0.39 18.71 -2.73
CA ARG A 89 1.07 19.85 -3.34
C ARG A 89 2.34 20.17 -2.54
N HIS A 90 3.47 20.22 -3.23
CA HIS A 90 4.75 20.61 -2.64
C HIS A 90 5.36 21.79 -3.41
N HIS A 91 6.08 22.66 -2.71
CA HIS A 91 6.68 23.87 -3.28
C HIS A 91 7.74 23.58 -4.36
N SER A 92 8.37 22.39 -4.34
CA SER A 92 9.33 21.98 -5.35
C SER A 92 8.70 21.68 -6.72
N GLY A 93 7.38 21.59 -6.81
CA GLY A 93 6.66 21.16 -8.02
C GLY A 93 6.72 19.65 -8.28
N GLU A 94 7.43 18.89 -7.43
CA GLU A 94 7.41 17.43 -7.49
C GLU A 94 6.08 16.86 -7.00
N LYS A 95 5.73 15.68 -7.52
CA LYS A 95 4.52 14.95 -7.14
C LYS A 95 4.81 14.07 -5.94
N PHE A 96 4.10 14.33 -4.85
CA PHE A 96 4.07 13.50 -3.66
C PHE A 96 2.66 12.98 -3.44
N GLU A 97 2.56 11.81 -2.83
CA GLU A 97 1.28 11.17 -2.51
C GLU A 97 1.24 10.88 -1.01
N LEU A 98 0.19 11.33 -0.34
CA LEU A 98 -0.11 10.89 1.01
C LEU A 98 -0.80 9.53 0.93
N GLU A 99 -0.14 8.50 1.44
CA GLU A 99 -0.73 7.19 1.66
C GLU A 99 -1.62 7.24 2.90
N LEU A 100 -2.91 7.00 2.68
CA LEU A 100 -3.95 6.97 3.71
C LEU A 100 -3.97 5.61 4.40
N LEU A 101 -4.67 5.53 5.53
CA LEU A 101 -4.83 4.30 6.30
C LEU A 101 -5.47 3.18 5.47
N HIS A 102 -5.08 1.95 5.76
CA HIS A 102 -5.64 0.78 5.10
C HIS A 102 -7.08 0.54 5.57
N CYS A 103 -7.92 -0.03 4.69
CA CYS A 103 -9.29 -0.38 5.06
C CYS A 103 -9.40 -1.29 6.29
N GLU A 104 -8.40 -2.15 6.53
CA GLU A 104 -8.37 -2.98 7.72
C GLU A 104 -8.26 -2.15 9.01
N GLU A 105 -7.49 -1.07 8.98
CA GLU A 105 -7.36 -0.12 10.09
C GLU A 105 -8.63 0.71 10.22
N LEU A 106 -9.12 1.26 9.11
CA LEU A 106 -10.33 2.10 9.06
C LEU A 106 -11.56 1.41 9.66
N VAL A 107 -11.79 0.15 9.30
CA VAL A 107 -12.97 -0.62 9.76
C VAL A 107 -12.85 -1.03 11.23
N LYS A 108 -11.62 -1.23 11.73
CA LYS A 108 -11.38 -1.60 13.13
C LYS A 108 -11.29 -0.38 14.06
N TYR A 109 -11.21 0.81 13.49
CA TYR A 109 -10.92 2.02 14.24
C TYR A 109 -12.12 2.48 15.08
N SER A 110 -11.87 2.81 16.35
CA SER A 110 -12.88 3.32 17.28
C SER A 110 -12.42 4.54 18.09
N GLY A 111 -11.24 5.11 17.76
CA GLY A 111 -10.57 6.15 18.55
C GLY A 111 -10.34 7.48 17.81
N VAL A 112 -9.22 8.14 18.10
CA VAL A 112 -8.76 9.40 17.46
C VAL A 112 -7.59 9.12 16.52
N MET A 113 -7.79 9.22 15.20
CA MET A 113 -6.73 8.88 14.24
C MET A 113 -5.55 9.84 14.32
N HIS A 114 -4.36 9.29 14.05
CA HIS A 114 -3.12 10.04 14.10
C HIS A 114 -2.41 10.05 12.74
N LEU A 115 -1.76 11.17 12.42
CA LEU A 115 -0.94 11.29 11.21
C LEU A 115 0.28 10.35 11.20
N GLN A 116 0.64 9.80 12.36
CA GLN A 116 1.67 8.78 12.51
C GLN A 116 1.41 7.52 11.66
N ASP A 117 0.13 7.24 11.38
CA ASP A 117 -0.31 6.10 10.56
C ASP A 117 -0.24 6.40 9.04
N THR A 118 0.12 7.64 8.67
CA THR A 118 0.26 8.05 7.26
C THR A 118 1.71 8.02 6.79
N THR A 119 1.92 7.90 5.49
CA THR A 119 3.25 7.96 4.88
C THR A 119 3.18 8.79 3.61
N VAL A 120 4.19 9.63 3.37
CA VAL A 120 4.30 10.36 2.10
C VAL A 120 5.18 9.56 1.15
N ILE A 121 4.69 9.30 -0.05
CA ILE A 121 5.39 8.57 -1.10
C ILE A 121 5.81 9.54 -2.20
N TRP A 122 7.07 9.43 -2.61
CA TRP A 122 7.59 10.06 -3.83
C TRP A 122 7.91 8.99 -4.86
N GLY A 123 7.50 9.22 -6.11
CA GLY A 123 7.90 8.36 -7.22
C GLY A 123 7.35 6.94 -7.16
N ARG A 124 6.07 6.76 -6.80
CA ARG A 124 5.42 5.44 -6.76
C ARG A 124 5.62 4.65 -8.07
N ASP A 125 5.53 5.34 -9.20
CA ASP A 125 5.68 4.75 -10.54
C ASP A 125 7.12 4.76 -11.08
N LYS A 126 8.07 5.31 -10.32
CA LYS A 126 9.47 5.38 -10.76
C LYS A 126 10.13 4.03 -10.54
N VAL A 127 10.41 3.34 -11.64
CA VAL A 127 11.09 2.04 -11.66
C VAL A 127 12.34 2.08 -12.55
N LYS A 128 13.37 1.36 -12.13
CA LYS A 128 14.56 1.09 -12.94
C LYS A 128 14.47 -0.35 -13.44
N VAL A 129 14.61 -0.55 -14.75
CA VAL A 129 14.72 -1.88 -15.33
C VAL A 129 16.17 -2.11 -15.76
N GLU A 130 16.79 -3.13 -15.18
CA GLU A 130 18.17 -3.53 -15.49
C GLU A 130 18.18 -4.91 -16.14
N LYS A 131 19.03 -5.09 -17.15
CA LYS A 131 19.20 -6.40 -17.80
C LYS A 131 20.15 -7.24 -16.97
N PHE A 132 19.76 -8.49 -16.69
CA PHE A 132 20.57 -9.48 -16.02
C PHE A 132 20.73 -10.72 -16.93
N GLY A 133 21.94 -10.94 -17.45
CA GLY A 133 22.22 -12.03 -18.38
C GLY A 133 21.53 -11.87 -19.75
N LYS A 134 21.41 -12.96 -20.51
CA LYS A 134 20.87 -12.93 -21.89
C LYS A 134 19.36 -12.68 -21.94
N ASN A 135 18.60 -13.13 -20.94
CA ASN A 135 17.12 -13.09 -20.94
C ASN A 135 16.49 -12.58 -19.62
N GLY A 136 17.26 -12.19 -18.62
CA GLY A 136 16.73 -11.70 -17.34
C GLY A 136 16.57 -10.19 -17.34
N THR A 137 15.50 -9.69 -16.72
CA THR A 137 15.38 -8.28 -16.34
C THR A 137 15.01 -8.21 -14.86
N THR A 138 15.65 -7.28 -14.15
CA THR A 138 15.33 -6.93 -12.77
C THR A 138 14.67 -5.57 -12.79
N THR A 139 13.53 -5.45 -12.12
CA THR A 139 12.84 -4.16 -11.93
C THR A 139 12.98 -3.75 -10.47
N SER A 140 13.56 -2.58 -10.22
CA SER A 140 13.77 -2.02 -8.89
C SER A 140 12.98 -0.71 -8.74
N TRP A 141 12.23 -0.58 -7.65
CA TRP A 141 11.54 0.67 -7.33
C TRP A 141 12.53 1.75 -6.90
N LEU A 142 12.38 2.95 -7.44
CA LEU A 142 13.26 4.11 -7.19
C LEU A 142 12.64 5.16 -6.28
N GLY A 143 11.40 4.96 -5.83
CA GLY A 143 10.72 5.93 -4.99
C GLY A 143 11.24 5.96 -3.56
N LYS A 144 10.68 6.90 -2.78
CA LYS A 144 10.99 7.09 -1.36
C LYS A 144 9.70 7.08 -0.54
N SER A 145 9.77 6.53 0.65
CA SER A 145 8.69 6.55 1.64
C SER A 145 9.12 7.38 2.85
N PHE A 146 8.48 8.51 3.05
CA PHE A 146 8.74 9.42 4.16
C PHE A 146 7.76 9.14 5.29
N ARG A 147 8.27 8.75 6.46
CA ARG A 147 7.47 8.49 7.65
C ARG A 147 7.12 9.79 8.35
N TYR A 148 5.94 9.86 8.96
CA TYR A 148 5.57 11.00 9.77
C TYR A 148 6.58 11.23 10.90
N LEU A 149 6.96 12.49 11.12
CA LEU A 149 7.91 12.90 12.14
C LEU A 149 7.23 13.70 13.26
N SER A 150 6.56 14.79 12.93
CA SER A 150 5.93 15.69 13.93
C SER A 150 5.07 16.76 13.26
N SER A 151 4.29 17.47 14.08
CA SER A 151 3.47 18.61 13.65
C SER A 151 3.63 19.82 14.55
N ASP A 152 3.43 20.99 13.96
CA ASP A 152 3.20 22.27 14.65
C ASP A 152 1.92 22.89 14.06
N GLY A 153 0.78 22.63 14.69
CA GLY A 153 -0.53 22.90 14.10
C GLY A 153 -0.75 22.11 12.79
N ASN A 154 -1.09 22.83 11.72
CA ASN A 154 -1.31 22.30 10.37
C ASN A 154 -0.01 22.08 9.58
N LYS A 155 1.16 22.30 10.19
CA LYS A 155 2.46 22.12 9.54
C LYS A 155 3.04 20.78 9.93
N HIS A 156 3.10 19.87 8.96
CA HIS A 156 3.49 18.48 9.14
C HIS A 156 4.87 18.21 8.56
N ARG A 157 5.68 17.45 9.30
CA ARG A 157 7.03 17.02 8.89
C ARG A 157 7.04 15.52 8.64
N TYR A 158 7.62 15.12 7.52
CA TYR A 158 7.84 13.72 7.15
C TYR A 158 9.32 13.49 6.87
N GLN A 159 9.89 12.38 7.31
CA GLN A 159 11.32 12.09 7.21
C GLN A 159 11.61 10.83 6.40
N TYR A 160 12.72 10.86 5.67
CA TYR A 160 13.34 9.70 5.03
C TYR A 160 14.83 9.67 5.40
N GLY A 161 15.38 8.46 5.61
CA GLY A 161 16.78 8.29 5.97
C GLY A 161 17.08 8.71 7.41
N GLY A 162 18.34 9.12 7.66
CA GLY A 162 18.82 9.44 9.01
C GLY A 162 19.32 8.24 9.82
N TYR A 163 19.54 7.10 9.16
CA TYR A 163 20.13 5.90 9.77
C TYR A 163 21.35 5.43 8.96
N GLY A 164 22.47 5.19 9.65
CA GLY A 164 23.74 4.84 9.02
C GLY A 164 24.22 5.94 8.07
N ASP A 165 24.61 5.55 6.85
CA ASP A 165 25.12 6.45 5.82
C ASP A 165 24.01 7.10 4.97
N ILE A 166 22.74 6.87 5.27
CA ILE A 166 21.61 7.41 4.51
C ILE A 166 21.33 8.84 5.00
N PRO A 167 21.48 9.88 4.16
CA PRO A 167 21.23 11.26 4.56
C PRO A 167 19.80 11.46 5.05
N LEU A 168 19.63 12.28 6.08
CA LEU A 168 18.33 12.68 6.57
C LEU A 168 17.70 13.69 5.61
N GLU A 169 16.49 13.39 5.14
CA GLU A 169 15.67 14.26 4.32
C GLU A 169 14.35 14.54 5.04
N ILE A 170 13.96 15.81 5.14
CA ILE A 170 12.72 16.24 5.80
C ILE A 170 11.86 17.00 4.80
N LEU A 171 10.66 16.48 4.55
CA LEU A 171 9.61 17.17 3.82
C LEU A 171 8.69 17.91 4.78
N LYS A 172 8.19 19.06 4.32
CA LYS A 172 7.24 19.89 5.07
C LYS A 172 5.99 20.09 4.22
N PHE A 173 4.85 19.81 4.81
CA PHE A 173 3.54 20.04 4.20
C PHE A 173 2.69 20.89 5.14
N GLU A 174 1.79 21.68 4.57
CA GLU A 174 0.84 22.49 5.33
C GLU A 174 -0.57 22.13 4.89
N PHE A 175 -1.28 21.37 5.71
CA PHE A 175 -2.66 20.94 5.47
C PHE A 175 -3.35 20.57 6.79
N ASP A 176 -4.67 20.53 6.79
CA ASP A 176 -5.47 19.81 7.78
C ASP A 176 -6.05 18.56 7.11
N LEU A 177 -6.01 17.42 7.79
CA LEU A 177 -6.60 16.17 7.31
C LEU A 177 -7.73 15.75 8.23
N THR A 178 -8.92 15.56 7.69
CA THR A 178 -10.04 15.01 8.46
C THR A 178 -10.47 13.66 7.89
N LEU A 179 -11.00 12.81 8.75
CA LEU A 179 -11.78 11.64 8.36
C LEU A 179 -13.20 11.81 8.88
N ASN A 180 -14.19 11.78 7.99
CA ASN A 180 -15.60 11.93 8.36
C ASN A 180 -15.83 13.17 9.27
N GLN A 181 -15.19 14.30 8.91
CA GLN A 181 -15.20 15.58 9.65
C GLN A 181 -14.45 15.59 10.99
N GLN A 182 -13.86 14.47 11.40
CA GLN A 182 -13.00 14.41 12.58
C GLN A 182 -11.55 14.67 12.20
N LEU A 183 -10.91 15.65 12.83
CA LEU A 183 -9.51 16.00 12.58
C LEU A 183 -8.58 14.82 12.94
N ILE A 184 -7.70 14.46 12.00
CA ILE A 184 -6.60 13.52 12.22
C ILE A 184 -5.44 14.31 12.83
N LEU A 185 -5.10 13.98 14.06
CA LEU A 185 -4.15 14.77 14.83
C LEU A 185 -2.71 14.42 14.48
N GLY A 186 -1.86 15.43 14.39
CA GLY A 186 -0.43 15.24 14.44
C GLY A 186 0.02 14.83 15.84
N GLY A 187 0.87 13.82 15.94
CA GLY A 187 1.64 13.56 17.16
C GLY A 187 2.78 14.57 17.31
N SER A 188 3.04 15.00 18.54
CA SER A 188 4.22 15.76 18.97
C SER A 188 5.45 14.88 19.11
#